data_AF-A0AA90VGH7-F1
#
_entry.id   AF-A0AA90VGH7-F1
#
_cell.length_a   1.000
_cell.length_b   1.000
_cell.length_c   1.000
_cell.angle_alpha   90.00
_cell.angle_beta   90.00
_cell.angle_gamma   90.00
#
_symmetry.space_group_name_H-M   'P 1'
#
loop_
_entity.id
_entity.type
_entity.pdbx_description
1 polymer ?
#
loop_
_entity_poly.entity_id
_entity_poly.type
_entity_poly.pdbx_seq_one_letter_code
_entity_poly.pdbx_strand_id
1 'polypeptide(L)'
;MKKISTFALGLMLASAAFAQKGNNNTTIPTFQETMGKYFLVGAAVNTSLTDGQDPAGEEVVKKQFNQVVAENCMKGEENHPEVNRFDFTDGDKLADWAEKNGKTLIGHCLVWHSQPPKWMFTDDKGNLVSREVLIGRMYNHIMNVVTHYKGRVKGWDVVNEAFEDDGSYRKSLYYKIIGPEFIELAFRFAHEADPNVELYYNDYSTSKPAKREAICKLVRDLKAKGLRIDAVGMQSHNGFDYPDYAEYEKSIEAFAGEGVKVMLTELDMNMLPNPEGFGGAEISQKFELQKKYNPYVKGLDKKAQKLFNQRYLDLFKIVERHKDVISRVTFWGVNDGHSWLNGWPIPGRTNYPLLIDRNNEVKPVVKEIVNLFK
;
A
#
# COMPACT_ATOMS: atom_id res chain seq x y z
N MET A 1 68.91 69.36 -22.13
CA MET A 1 68.61 68.44 -21.01
C MET A 1 67.11 68.45 -20.72
N LYS A 2 66.34 67.51 -21.27
CA LYS A 2 64.94 67.26 -20.89
C LYS A 2 64.75 65.75 -20.84
N LYS A 3 64.71 65.21 -19.62
CA LYS A 3 64.39 63.80 -19.34
C LYS A 3 62.87 63.66 -19.36
N ILE A 4 62.36 62.77 -20.19
CA ILE A 4 60.94 62.37 -20.17
C ILE A 4 60.86 61.12 -19.30
N SER A 5 60.14 61.24 -18.20
CA SER A 5 59.93 60.23 -17.17
C SER A 5 58.96 59.16 -17.67
N THR A 6 59.36 57.88 -17.61
CA THR A 6 58.46 56.74 -17.85
C THR A 6 57.88 56.31 -16.51
N PHE A 7 56.57 56.48 -16.34
CA PHE A 7 55.79 56.00 -15.19
C PHE A 7 55.57 54.48 -15.35
N ALA A 8 56.10 53.68 -14.43
CA ALA A 8 55.75 52.26 -14.30
C ALA A 8 54.52 52.14 -13.38
N LEU A 9 53.36 51.82 -13.95
CA LEU A 9 52.13 51.56 -13.22
C LEU A 9 52.12 50.07 -12.83
N GLY A 10 52.42 49.76 -11.57
CA GLY A 10 52.26 48.40 -11.03
C GLY A 10 50.80 48.08 -10.81
N LEU A 11 50.22 47.19 -11.63
CA LEU A 11 48.92 46.57 -11.34
C LEU A 11 49.12 45.50 -10.24
N MET A 12 48.66 45.78 -9.02
CA MET A 12 48.39 44.74 -8.03
C MET A 12 47.07 44.05 -8.39
N LEU A 13 47.13 42.82 -8.88
CA LEU A 13 45.99 41.92 -8.99
C LEU A 13 45.66 41.37 -7.61
N ALA A 14 44.66 41.96 -6.94
CA ALA A 14 44.05 41.38 -5.76
C ALA A 14 43.16 40.20 -6.19
N SER A 15 43.65 38.97 -6.04
CA SER A 15 42.87 37.75 -6.18
C SER A 15 41.88 37.63 -5.01
N ALA A 16 40.64 38.06 -5.22
CA ALA A 16 39.54 37.75 -4.32
C ALA A 16 39.20 36.25 -4.47
N ALA A 17 39.67 35.43 -3.53
CA ALA A 17 39.23 34.05 -3.40
C ALA A 17 37.78 34.05 -2.92
N PHE A 18 36.84 33.87 -3.87
CA PHE A 18 35.47 33.49 -3.53
C PHE A 18 35.51 32.08 -2.94
N ALA A 19 35.36 31.99 -1.62
CA ALA A 19 35.07 30.74 -0.95
C ALA A 19 33.69 30.25 -1.44
N GLN A 20 33.71 29.32 -2.40
CA GLN A 20 32.53 28.59 -2.83
C GLN A 20 32.09 27.74 -1.63
N LYS A 21 31.06 28.19 -0.91
CA LYS A 21 30.34 27.36 0.06
C LYS A 21 29.84 26.14 -0.71
N GLY A 22 30.53 25.01 -0.59
CA GLY A 22 30.05 23.75 -1.09
C GLY A 22 28.70 23.48 -0.45
N ASN A 23 27.64 23.61 -1.23
CA ASN A 23 26.36 23.04 -0.89
C ASN A 23 26.59 21.53 -0.89
N ASN A 24 26.90 20.96 0.27
CA ASN A 24 26.78 19.52 0.50
C ASN A 24 25.28 19.17 0.46
N ASN A 25 24.68 19.26 -0.72
CA ASN A 25 23.42 18.61 -1.04
C ASN A 25 23.70 17.11 -1.11
N THR A 26 23.95 16.50 0.05
CA THR A 26 23.85 15.04 0.17
C THR A 26 22.42 14.67 -0.20
N THR A 27 22.24 14.15 -1.42
CA THR A 27 21.00 13.57 -1.91
C THR A 27 20.51 12.55 -0.90
N ILE A 28 19.23 12.64 -0.49
CA ILE A 28 18.62 11.65 0.40
C ILE A 28 18.56 10.33 -0.39
N PRO A 29 19.15 9.22 0.12
CA PRO A 29 19.03 7.92 -0.52
C PRO A 29 17.57 7.51 -0.68
N THR A 30 17.27 6.79 -1.75
CA THR A 30 15.90 6.37 -2.06
C THR A 30 15.42 5.27 -1.11
N PHE A 31 14.11 5.04 -1.08
CA PHE A 31 13.54 3.95 -0.29
C PHE A 31 14.10 2.59 -0.72
N GLN A 32 14.15 2.31 -2.02
CA GLN A 32 14.69 1.04 -2.56
C GLN A 32 16.20 0.88 -2.30
N GLU A 33 17.00 1.94 -2.26
CA GLU A 33 18.43 1.85 -1.94
C GLU A 33 18.71 1.57 -0.45
N THR A 34 17.74 1.83 0.43
CA THR A 34 17.91 1.70 1.88
C THR A 34 17.07 0.56 2.43
N MET A 35 15.76 0.79 2.60
CA MET A 35 14.80 -0.22 3.04
C MET A 35 14.74 -1.43 2.09
N GLY A 36 14.91 -1.19 0.78
CA GLY A 36 14.88 -2.24 -0.25
C GLY A 36 15.94 -3.33 -0.11
N LYS A 37 16.95 -3.14 0.77
CA LYS A 37 17.93 -4.18 1.13
C LYS A 37 17.36 -5.28 2.02
N TYR A 38 16.27 -5.00 2.72
CA TYR A 38 15.69 -5.89 3.74
C TYR A 38 14.36 -6.49 3.28
N PHE A 39 13.53 -5.69 2.61
CA PHE A 39 12.19 -6.09 2.17
C PHE A 39 11.78 -5.31 0.91
N LEU A 40 10.67 -5.72 0.28
CA LEU A 40 10.10 -4.94 -0.82
C LEU A 40 9.54 -3.62 -0.31
N VAL A 41 9.84 -2.53 -1.00
CA VAL A 41 9.29 -1.20 -0.71
C VAL A 41 8.56 -0.67 -1.93
N GLY A 42 7.27 -0.40 -1.79
CA GLY A 42 6.41 -0.13 -2.93
C GLY A 42 5.36 0.93 -2.75
N ALA A 43 4.61 1.16 -3.82
CA ALA A 43 3.46 2.05 -3.84
C ALA A 43 2.29 1.41 -4.60
N ALA A 44 1.08 1.73 -4.17
CA ALA A 44 -0.12 1.54 -4.98
C ALA A 44 -0.14 2.55 -6.13
N VAL A 45 -0.43 2.07 -7.33
CA VAL A 45 -0.44 2.86 -8.56
C VAL A 45 -1.76 2.67 -9.31
N ASN A 46 -2.16 3.71 -10.02
CA ASN A 46 -3.37 3.76 -10.84
C ASN A 46 -3.02 3.65 -12.33
N THR A 47 -4.02 3.43 -13.19
CA THR A 47 -3.83 3.31 -14.64
C THR A 47 -3.32 4.59 -15.29
N SER A 48 -3.54 5.76 -14.67
CA SER A 48 -2.95 7.03 -15.10
C SER A 48 -1.41 6.97 -15.23
N LEU A 49 -0.73 6.15 -14.43
CA LEU A 49 0.71 5.93 -14.53
C LEU A 49 1.05 5.17 -15.82
N THR A 50 0.36 4.07 -16.10
CA THR A 50 0.64 3.22 -17.26
C THR A 50 0.14 3.82 -18.57
N ASP A 51 -0.87 4.68 -18.52
CA ASP A 51 -1.41 5.41 -19.67
C ASP A 51 -0.60 6.69 -19.99
N GLY A 52 0.48 6.98 -19.24
CA GLY A 52 1.35 8.13 -19.46
C GLY A 52 0.75 9.48 -19.08
N GLN A 53 -0.29 9.49 -18.25
CA GLN A 53 -1.00 10.69 -17.81
C GLN A 53 -0.34 11.35 -16.58
N ASP A 54 0.48 10.59 -15.84
CA ASP A 54 1.23 11.07 -14.67
C ASP A 54 2.74 10.79 -14.80
N PRO A 55 3.46 11.45 -15.73
CA PRO A 55 4.89 11.22 -15.91
C PRO A 55 5.72 11.62 -14.69
N ALA A 56 5.28 12.62 -13.92
CA ALA A 56 6.01 13.07 -12.73
C ALA A 56 5.90 12.04 -11.59
N GLY A 57 4.70 11.48 -11.35
CA GLY A 57 4.51 10.37 -10.42
C GLY A 57 5.20 9.09 -10.89
N GLU A 58 5.21 8.80 -12.20
CA GLU A 58 5.95 7.66 -12.75
C GLU A 58 7.45 7.71 -12.41
N GLU A 59 8.09 8.88 -12.57
CA GLU A 59 9.50 9.06 -12.20
C GLU A 59 9.76 8.89 -10.71
N VAL A 60 8.82 9.34 -9.86
CA VAL A 60 8.87 9.05 -8.42
C VAL A 60 8.86 7.54 -8.19
N VAL A 61 7.96 6.81 -8.84
CA VAL A 61 7.83 5.36 -8.65
C VAL A 61 9.10 4.64 -9.09
N LYS A 62 9.64 4.98 -10.27
CA LYS A 62 10.91 4.41 -10.76
C LYS A 62 12.06 4.64 -9.80
N LYS A 63 12.15 5.84 -9.22
CA LYS A 63 13.26 6.26 -8.37
C LYS A 63 13.14 5.72 -6.94
N GLN A 64 11.96 5.68 -6.35
CA GLN A 64 11.80 5.40 -4.93
C GLN A 64 11.52 3.92 -4.65
N PHE A 65 10.76 3.23 -5.49
CA PHE A 65 10.16 1.94 -5.16
C PHE A 65 10.75 0.80 -5.99
N ASN A 66 10.79 -0.41 -5.42
CA ASN A 66 11.15 -1.66 -6.13
C ASN A 66 9.95 -2.61 -6.30
N GLN A 67 8.76 -2.20 -5.85
CA GLN A 67 7.52 -2.96 -5.94
C GLN A 67 6.34 -2.04 -6.26
N VAL A 68 5.36 -2.55 -7.00
CA VAL A 68 4.08 -1.89 -7.28
C VAL A 68 2.91 -2.82 -7.05
N VAL A 69 1.76 -2.25 -6.71
CA VAL A 69 0.47 -2.95 -6.58
C VAL A 69 -0.59 -2.13 -7.31
N ALA A 70 -1.52 -2.80 -8.00
CA ALA A 70 -2.65 -2.12 -8.62
C ALA A 70 -3.60 -1.59 -7.55
N GLU A 71 -3.92 -0.29 -7.60
CA GLU A 71 -4.93 0.27 -6.69
C GLU A 71 -6.33 -0.30 -6.98
N ASN A 72 -6.68 -0.51 -8.26
CA ASN A 72 -8.00 -0.99 -8.66
C ASN A 72 -8.00 -1.99 -9.83
N CYS A 73 -7.17 -1.82 -10.86
CA CYS A 73 -7.29 -2.56 -12.13
C CYS A 73 -7.08 -4.08 -12.07
N MET A 74 -6.71 -4.64 -10.92
CA MET A 74 -6.62 -6.09 -10.70
C MET A 74 -7.66 -6.64 -9.71
N LYS A 75 -8.63 -5.81 -9.29
CA LYS A 75 -9.74 -6.25 -8.44
C LYS A 75 -10.73 -7.09 -9.23
N GLY A 76 -11.54 -7.87 -8.51
CA GLY A 76 -12.48 -8.82 -9.11
C GLY A 76 -13.43 -8.18 -10.12
N GLU A 77 -14.02 -7.02 -9.81
CA GLU A 77 -14.95 -6.33 -10.73
C GLU A 77 -14.32 -5.92 -12.06
N GLU A 78 -13.04 -5.59 -12.07
CA GLU A 78 -12.28 -5.19 -13.26
C GLU A 78 -11.81 -6.40 -14.06
N ASN A 79 -11.22 -7.39 -13.39
CA ASN A 79 -10.67 -8.57 -14.05
C ASN A 79 -11.75 -9.51 -14.62
N HIS A 80 -12.95 -9.56 -14.03
CA HIS A 80 -13.98 -10.53 -14.40
C HIS A 80 -15.38 -9.89 -14.47
N PRO A 81 -15.59 -8.87 -15.32
CA PRO A 81 -16.78 -8.01 -15.29
C PRO A 81 -18.08 -8.75 -15.64
N GLU A 82 -18.01 -9.85 -16.40
CA GLU A 82 -19.17 -10.62 -16.87
C GLU A 82 -18.89 -12.15 -16.78
N VAL A 83 -19.95 -12.96 -16.73
CA VAL A 83 -19.92 -14.42 -16.44
C VAL A 83 -18.86 -15.20 -17.24
N ASN A 84 -18.64 -14.83 -18.50
CA ASN A 84 -17.75 -15.51 -19.43
C ASN A 84 -16.75 -14.56 -20.10
N ARG A 85 -16.46 -13.40 -19.48
CA ARG A 85 -15.54 -12.41 -20.03
C ARG A 85 -14.60 -11.92 -18.94
N PHE A 86 -13.31 -12.14 -19.18
CA PHE A 86 -12.24 -11.51 -18.42
C PHE A 86 -11.75 -10.27 -19.17
N ASP A 87 -11.30 -9.27 -18.41
CA ASP A 87 -10.65 -8.07 -18.95
C ASP A 87 -9.35 -7.82 -18.20
N PHE A 88 -8.24 -8.22 -18.83
CA PHE A 88 -6.91 -8.08 -18.25
C PHE A 88 -6.17 -6.85 -18.78
N THR A 89 -6.82 -6.01 -19.60
CA THR A 89 -6.15 -4.97 -20.39
C THR A 89 -5.28 -4.05 -19.52
N ASP A 90 -5.84 -3.49 -18.46
CA ASP A 90 -5.13 -2.53 -17.62
C ASP A 90 -4.18 -3.20 -16.62
N GLY A 91 -4.51 -4.42 -16.16
CA GLY A 91 -3.59 -5.23 -15.35
C GLY A 91 -2.36 -5.68 -16.15
N ASP A 92 -2.52 -6.01 -17.43
CA ASP A 92 -1.42 -6.38 -18.33
C ASP A 92 -0.52 -5.19 -18.62
N LYS A 93 -1.07 -4.00 -18.87
CA LYS A 93 -0.26 -2.77 -18.98
C LYS A 93 0.60 -2.55 -17.74
N LEU A 94 0.05 -2.76 -16.54
CA LEU A 94 0.80 -2.61 -15.31
C LEU A 94 1.88 -3.69 -15.15
N ALA A 95 1.57 -4.94 -15.48
CA ALA A 95 2.54 -6.04 -15.47
C ALA A 95 3.70 -5.79 -16.45
N ASP A 96 3.39 -5.39 -17.69
CA ASP A 96 4.37 -5.02 -18.71
C ASP A 96 5.25 -3.85 -18.23
N TRP A 97 4.62 -2.83 -17.62
CA TRP A 97 5.34 -1.69 -17.07
C TRP A 97 6.25 -2.10 -15.92
N ALA A 98 5.77 -2.94 -15.00
CA ALA A 98 6.54 -3.42 -13.86
C ALA A 98 7.78 -4.21 -14.33
N GLU A 99 7.60 -5.16 -15.25
CA GLU A 99 8.68 -5.95 -15.85
C GLU A 99 9.71 -5.06 -16.56
N LYS A 100 9.24 -4.13 -17.40
CA LYS A 100 10.11 -3.18 -18.13
C LYS A 100 10.95 -2.31 -17.20
N ASN A 101 10.43 -1.95 -16.03
CA ASN A 101 11.08 -1.07 -15.07
C ASN A 101 11.72 -1.83 -13.89
N GLY A 102 11.82 -3.16 -13.96
CA GLY A 102 12.43 -3.99 -12.91
C GLY A 102 11.72 -3.89 -11.57
N LYS A 103 10.38 -3.71 -11.58
CA LYS A 103 9.55 -3.64 -10.37
C LYS A 103 8.88 -4.98 -10.13
N THR A 104 8.82 -5.39 -8.87
CA THR A 104 8.01 -6.55 -8.47
C THR A 104 6.53 -6.17 -8.47
N LEU A 105 5.68 -6.95 -9.13
CA LEU A 105 4.23 -6.76 -9.07
C LEU A 105 3.59 -7.65 -7.99
N ILE A 106 2.67 -7.07 -7.23
CA ILE A 106 1.79 -7.79 -6.30
C ILE A 106 0.36 -7.73 -6.82
N GLY A 107 -0.34 -8.87 -6.81
CA GLY A 107 -1.74 -8.96 -7.20
C GLY A 107 -2.67 -8.58 -6.05
N HIS A 108 -3.58 -7.64 -6.31
CA HIS A 108 -4.57 -7.16 -5.34
C HIS A 108 -5.91 -6.92 -6.04
N CYS A 109 -6.98 -7.66 -5.72
CA CYS A 109 -7.06 -8.86 -4.87
C CYS A 109 -8.09 -9.84 -5.48
N LEU A 110 -8.00 -11.12 -5.12
CA LEU A 110 -8.81 -12.17 -5.75
C LEU A 110 -10.24 -12.24 -5.18
N VAL A 111 -10.38 -12.23 -3.85
CA VAL A 111 -11.68 -12.31 -3.17
C VAL A 111 -11.83 -11.16 -2.19
N TRP A 112 -12.70 -10.23 -2.52
CA TRP A 112 -13.04 -9.10 -1.65
C TRP A 112 -14.53 -8.80 -1.68
N HIS A 113 -15.05 -8.28 -0.57
CA HIS A 113 -16.47 -8.05 -0.40
C HIS A 113 -16.96 -6.76 -1.09
N SER A 114 -16.09 -5.77 -1.30
CA SER A 114 -16.50 -4.45 -1.79
C SER A 114 -16.53 -4.32 -3.31
N GLN A 115 -15.56 -4.89 -4.04
CA GLN A 115 -15.48 -4.84 -5.50
C GLN A 115 -15.37 -6.25 -6.13
N PRO A 116 -16.27 -7.19 -5.78
CA PRO A 116 -16.34 -8.48 -6.44
C PRO A 116 -16.92 -8.33 -7.85
N PRO A 117 -16.74 -9.33 -8.74
CA PRO A 117 -17.54 -9.42 -9.96
C PRO A 117 -19.04 -9.32 -9.65
N LYS A 118 -19.75 -8.31 -10.17
CA LYS A 118 -21.12 -8.00 -9.71
C LYS A 118 -22.09 -9.16 -9.93
N TRP A 119 -21.92 -9.91 -11.00
CA TRP A 119 -22.74 -11.08 -11.35
C TRP A 119 -22.44 -12.32 -10.48
N MET A 120 -21.38 -12.30 -9.67
CA MET A 120 -20.87 -13.48 -8.92
C MET A 120 -21.94 -14.12 -8.03
N PHE A 121 -22.83 -13.32 -7.43
CA PHE A 121 -23.72 -13.79 -6.36
C PHE A 121 -25.16 -14.05 -6.78
N THR A 122 -25.58 -13.59 -7.95
CA THR A 122 -26.98 -13.70 -8.38
C THR A 122 -27.17 -14.46 -9.68
N ASP A 123 -28.37 -15.03 -9.86
CA ASP A 123 -28.85 -15.55 -11.14
C ASP A 123 -29.36 -14.42 -12.05
N ASP A 124 -29.86 -14.78 -13.23
CA ASP A 124 -30.45 -13.86 -14.22
C ASP A 124 -31.75 -13.18 -13.74
N LYS A 125 -32.36 -13.71 -12.68
CA LYS A 125 -33.56 -13.17 -12.03
C LYS A 125 -33.23 -12.32 -10.79
N GLY A 126 -31.96 -12.16 -10.44
CA GLY A 126 -31.49 -11.41 -9.28
C GLY A 126 -31.59 -12.15 -7.95
N ASN A 127 -31.89 -13.45 -7.94
CA ASN A 127 -31.88 -14.25 -6.71
C ASN A 127 -30.45 -14.65 -6.35
N LEU A 128 -30.15 -14.80 -5.06
CA LEU A 128 -28.87 -15.36 -4.63
C LEU A 128 -28.70 -16.78 -5.18
N VAL A 129 -27.51 -17.07 -5.72
CA VAL A 129 -27.18 -18.40 -6.21
C VAL A 129 -26.94 -19.39 -5.09
N SER A 130 -26.97 -20.69 -5.42
CA SER A 130 -26.63 -21.74 -4.45
C SER A 130 -25.16 -21.69 -4.05
N ARG A 131 -24.84 -22.36 -2.94
CA ARG A 131 -23.46 -22.56 -2.45
C ARG A 131 -22.56 -23.13 -3.54
N GLU A 132 -23.01 -24.17 -4.23
CA GLU A 132 -22.25 -24.89 -5.25
C GLU A 132 -21.95 -23.99 -6.45
N VAL A 133 -22.94 -23.19 -6.87
CA VAL A 133 -22.76 -22.23 -7.96
C VAL A 133 -21.73 -21.17 -7.58
N LEU A 134 -21.80 -20.60 -6.37
CA LEU A 134 -20.82 -19.58 -5.96
C LEU A 134 -19.42 -20.16 -5.82
N ILE A 135 -19.27 -21.39 -5.31
CA ILE A 135 -17.97 -22.08 -5.25
C ILE A 135 -17.42 -22.27 -6.67
N GLY A 136 -18.23 -22.74 -7.62
CA GLY A 136 -17.80 -22.91 -9.01
C GLY A 136 -17.40 -21.60 -9.69
N ARG A 137 -18.13 -20.51 -9.44
CA ARG A 137 -17.81 -19.18 -9.97
C ARG A 137 -16.52 -18.62 -9.35
N MET A 138 -16.32 -18.80 -8.05
CA MET A 138 -15.09 -18.40 -7.35
C MET A 138 -13.89 -19.20 -7.84
N TYR A 139 -14.04 -20.51 -8.04
CA TYR A 139 -13.04 -21.36 -8.67
C TYR A 139 -12.67 -20.84 -10.07
N ASN A 140 -13.66 -20.66 -10.95
CA ASN A 140 -13.41 -20.16 -12.31
C ASN A 140 -12.70 -18.80 -12.31
N HIS A 141 -13.12 -17.88 -11.44
CA HIS A 141 -12.47 -16.57 -11.30
C HIS A 141 -10.99 -16.70 -10.89
N ILE A 142 -10.72 -17.39 -9.78
CA ILE A 142 -9.36 -17.51 -9.24
C ILE A 142 -8.45 -18.25 -10.23
N MET A 143 -8.92 -19.36 -10.79
CA MET A 143 -8.12 -20.15 -11.73
C MET A 143 -7.70 -19.33 -12.96
N ASN A 144 -8.62 -18.58 -13.58
CA ASN A 144 -8.30 -17.79 -14.77
C ASN A 144 -7.41 -16.58 -14.43
N VAL A 145 -7.71 -15.82 -13.36
CA VAL A 145 -6.92 -14.63 -13.00
C VAL A 145 -5.49 -15.03 -12.59
N VAL A 146 -5.35 -16.02 -11.69
CA VAL A 146 -4.02 -16.45 -11.21
C VAL A 146 -3.22 -17.11 -12.33
N THR A 147 -3.85 -17.93 -13.18
CA THR A 147 -3.16 -18.55 -14.33
C THR A 147 -2.70 -17.52 -15.35
N HIS A 148 -3.50 -16.49 -15.62
CA HIS A 148 -3.14 -15.42 -16.57
C HIS A 148 -1.88 -14.66 -16.13
N TYR A 149 -1.77 -14.34 -14.83
CA TYR A 149 -0.62 -13.61 -14.27
C TYR A 149 0.51 -14.51 -13.75
N LYS A 150 0.45 -15.82 -14.03
CA LYS A 150 1.43 -16.81 -13.54
C LYS A 150 2.86 -16.42 -13.90
N GLY A 151 3.72 -16.35 -12.90
CA GLY A 151 5.13 -15.93 -13.06
C GLY A 151 5.37 -14.43 -13.24
N ARG A 152 4.31 -13.61 -13.36
CA ARG A 152 4.40 -12.14 -13.52
C ARG A 152 4.15 -11.39 -12.21
N VAL A 153 3.42 -12.02 -11.28
CA VAL A 153 3.18 -11.52 -9.93
C VAL A 153 3.92 -12.36 -8.90
N LYS A 154 4.47 -11.71 -7.88
CA LYS A 154 5.17 -12.42 -6.79
C LYS A 154 4.20 -13.09 -5.82
N GLY A 155 3.08 -12.45 -5.54
CA GLY A 155 2.09 -12.93 -4.58
C GLY A 155 0.73 -12.27 -4.76
N TRP A 156 -0.30 -12.90 -4.19
CA TRP A 156 -1.68 -12.43 -4.24
C TRP A 156 -2.24 -12.18 -2.84
N ASP A 157 -2.91 -11.04 -2.69
CA ASP A 157 -3.94 -10.89 -1.66
C ASP A 157 -5.13 -11.79 -2.06
N VAL A 158 -5.12 -13.02 -1.55
CA VAL A 158 -6.10 -14.06 -1.92
C VAL A 158 -7.48 -13.71 -1.38
N VAL A 159 -7.53 -13.34 -0.10
CA VAL A 159 -8.74 -12.85 0.56
C VAL A 159 -8.44 -11.55 1.27
N ASN A 160 -9.27 -10.55 1.03
CA ASN A 160 -9.19 -9.24 1.65
C ASN A 160 -10.37 -9.01 2.61
N GLU A 161 -10.10 -8.56 3.83
CA GLU A 161 -11.07 -8.01 4.80
C GLU A 161 -12.24 -8.96 5.17
N ALA A 162 -11.92 -10.19 5.56
CA ALA A 162 -12.92 -11.20 5.94
C ALA A 162 -13.41 -11.09 7.39
N PHE A 163 -12.75 -10.29 8.23
CA PHE A 163 -13.11 -10.10 9.63
C PHE A 163 -13.60 -8.67 9.93
N GLU A 164 -14.56 -8.58 10.85
CA GLU A 164 -14.92 -7.35 11.53
C GLU A 164 -13.87 -7.01 12.60
N ASP A 165 -13.92 -5.79 13.10
CA ASP A 165 -12.97 -5.29 14.10
C ASP A 165 -13.05 -5.99 15.46
N ASP A 166 -14.17 -6.66 15.75
CA ASP A 166 -14.38 -7.49 16.93
C ASP A 166 -13.89 -8.95 16.74
N GLY A 167 -13.29 -9.27 15.59
CA GLY A 167 -12.78 -10.60 15.25
C GLY A 167 -13.86 -11.57 14.74
N SER A 168 -15.12 -11.15 14.66
CA SER A 168 -16.16 -11.96 14.01
C SER A 168 -16.02 -11.95 12.49
N TYR A 169 -16.54 -12.96 11.81
CA TYR A 169 -16.58 -12.95 10.34
C TYR A 169 -17.51 -11.86 9.82
N ARG A 170 -16.98 -11.06 8.88
CA ARG A 170 -17.77 -10.15 8.06
C ARG A 170 -18.86 -10.92 7.34
N LYS A 171 -20.10 -10.44 7.43
CA LYS A 171 -21.28 -11.08 6.80
C LYS A 171 -21.40 -10.73 5.31
N SER A 172 -20.30 -10.90 4.56
CA SER A 172 -20.23 -10.73 3.11
C SER A 172 -21.13 -11.74 2.38
N LEU A 173 -21.40 -11.52 1.09
CA LEU A 173 -22.17 -12.50 0.29
C LEU A 173 -21.42 -13.82 0.15
N TYR A 174 -20.08 -13.80 0.05
CA TYR A 174 -19.25 -15.02 0.14
C TYR A 174 -19.52 -15.78 1.44
N TYR A 175 -19.47 -15.11 2.59
CA TYR A 175 -19.75 -15.75 3.88
C TYR A 175 -21.21 -16.21 4.00
N LYS A 176 -22.19 -15.42 3.55
CA LYS A 176 -23.62 -15.77 3.68
C LYS A 176 -24.02 -16.98 2.84
N ILE A 177 -23.42 -17.14 1.65
CA ILE A 177 -23.77 -18.20 0.69
C ILE A 177 -22.88 -19.44 0.89
N ILE A 178 -21.57 -19.27 1.07
CA ILE A 178 -20.61 -20.38 1.26
C ILE A 178 -20.34 -20.67 2.73
N GLY A 179 -20.49 -19.73 3.66
CA GLY A 179 -19.97 -19.90 5.01
C GLY A 179 -18.47 -19.65 5.10
N PRO A 180 -17.85 -19.80 6.29
CA PRO A 180 -16.45 -19.43 6.53
C PRO A 180 -15.44 -20.19 5.66
N GLU A 181 -15.83 -21.33 5.09
CA GLU A 181 -14.96 -22.14 4.22
C GLU A 181 -14.59 -21.44 2.90
N PHE A 182 -15.24 -20.31 2.54
CA PHE A 182 -14.88 -19.58 1.33
C PHE A 182 -13.40 -19.15 1.32
N ILE A 183 -12.83 -18.84 2.49
CA ILE A 183 -11.41 -18.46 2.62
C ILE A 183 -10.53 -19.67 2.30
N GLU A 184 -10.82 -20.82 2.90
CA GLU A 184 -10.10 -22.07 2.67
C GLU A 184 -10.10 -22.45 1.18
N LEU A 185 -11.27 -22.37 0.54
CA LEU A 185 -11.43 -22.67 -0.87
C LEU A 185 -10.63 -21.70 -1.74
N ALA A 186 -10.66 -20.39 -1.44
CA ALA A 186 -9.90 -19.40 -2.20
C ALA A 186 -8.38 -19.67 -2.17
N PHE A 187 -7.82 -19.97 -0.98
CA PHE A 187 -6.41 -20.33 -0.84
C PHE A 187 -6.07 -21.63 -1.58
N ARG A 188 -6.94 -22.64 -1.52
CA ARG A 188 -6.77 -23.88 -2.28
C ARG A 188 -6.73 -23.63 -3.78
N PHE A 189 -7.69 -22.87 -4.30
CA PHE A 189 -7.78 -22.58 -5.74
C PHE A 189 -6.61 -21.74 -6.24
N ALA A 190 -6.17 -20.74 -5.46
CA ALA A 190 -5.01 -19.93 -5.82
C ALA A 190 -3.73 -20.78 -5.87
N HIS A 191 -3.53 -21.67 -4.89
CA HIS A 191 -2.41 -22.59 -4.90
C HIS A 191 -2.45 -23.58 -6.08
N GLU A 192 -3.64 -24.07 -6.43
CA GLU A 192 -3.85 -24.97 -7.57
C GLU A 192 -3.48 -24.29 -8.91
N ALA A 193 -3.89 -23.03 -9.09
CA ALA A 193 -3.59 -22.26 -10.30
C ALA A 193 -2.08 -21.97 -10.46
N ASP A 194 -1.43 -21.54 -9.38
CA ASP A 194 0.01 -21.34 -9.35
C ASP A 194 0.64 -21.78 -8.02
N PRO A 195 1.23 -22.99 -7.96
CA PRO A 195 1.86 -23.49 -6.74
C PRO A 195 3.06 -22.65 -6.27
N ASN A 196 3.65 -21.85 -7.16
CA ASN A 196 4.86 -21.07 -6.88
C ASN A 196 4.57 -19.65 -6.37
N VAL A 197 3.36 -19.14 -6.58
CA VAL A 197 2.97 -17.78 -6.14
C VAL A 197 2.81 -17.74 -4.62
N GLU A 198 3.19 -16.62 -4.01
CA GLU A 198 2.94 -16.42 -2.57
C GLU A 198 1.45 -16.09 -2.33
N LEU A 199 0.88 -16.61 -1.23
CA LEU A 199 -0.53 -16.49 -0.89
C LEU A 199 -0.73 -15.70 0.41
N TYR A 200 -1.49 -14.61 0.34
CA TYR A 200 -1.66 -13.68 1.45
C TYR A 200 -3.10 -13.54 1.91
N TYR A 201 -3.27 -13.31 3.21
CA TYR A 201 -4.49 -12.74 3.78
C TYR A 201 -4.23 -11.26 4.11
N ASN A 202 -5.08 -10.33 3.66
CA ASN A 202 -4.90 -8.89 3.86
C ASN A 202 -6.10 -8.27 4.60
N ASP A 203 -5.84 -7.37 5.56
CA ASP A 203 -6.90 -6.73 6.33
C ASP A 203 -6.45 -5.41 7.02
N TYR A 204 -7.39 -4.52 7.31
CA TYR A 204 -7.17 -3.33 8.14
C TYR A 204 -7.47 -3.59 9.62
N SER A 205 -7.16 -2.61 10.49
CA SER A 205 -7.42 -2.68 11.94
C SER A 205 -6.79 -3.90 12.64
N THR A 206 -5.75 -4.49 12.05
CA THR A 206 -5.13 -5.73 12.55
C THR A 206 -4.36 -5.56 13.87
N SER A 207 -4.16 -4.33 14.34
CA SER A 207 -3.69 -4.02 15.69
C SER A 207 -4.76 -4.26 16.78
N LYS A 208 -6.04 -4.41 16.43
CA LYS A 208 -7.09 -4.70 17.40
C LYS A 208 -6.93 -6.14 17.92
N PRO A 209 -6.86 -6.38 19.24
CA PRO A 209 -6.56 -7.71 19.79
C PRO A 209 -7.49 -8.82 19.33
N ALA A 210 -8.81 -8.56 19.28
CA ALA A 210 -9.78 -9.57 18.86
C ALA A 210 -9.63 -9.94 17.37
N LYS A 211 -9.42 -8.95 16.50
CA LYS A 211 -9.16 -9.16 15.08
C LYS A 211 -7.83 -9.87 14.85
N ARG A 212 -6.77 -9.47 15.55
CA ARG A 212 -5.47 -10.15 15.56
C ARG A 212 -5.62 -11.64 15.87
N GLU A 213 -6.34 -11.98 16.94
CA GLU A 213 -6.53 -13.39 17.34
C GLU A 213 -7.32 -14.18 16.28
N ALA A 214 -8.37 -13.60 15.70
CA ALA A 214 -9.14 -14.23 14.63
C ALA A 214 -8.27 -14.55 13.40
N ILE A 215 -7.38 -13.63 13.04
CA ILE A 215 -6.43 -13.81 11.93
C ILE A 215 -5.38 -14.87 12.29
N CYS A 216 -4.82 -14.85 13.50
CA CYS A 216 -3.88 -15.90 13.94
C CYS A 216 -4.55 -17.28 13.89
N LYS A 217 -5.80 -17.39 14.34
CA LYS A 217 -6.59 -18.62 14.22
C LYS A 217 -6.79 -19.04 12.77
N LEU A 218 -7.09 -18.10 11.85
CA LEU A 218 -7.19 -18.40 10.43
C LEU A 218 -5.89 -19.01 9.89
N VAL A 219 -4.73 -18.44 10.21
CA VAL A 219 -3.42 -18.98 9.79
C VAL A 219 -3.25 -20.42 10.28
N ARG A 220 -3.53 -20.68 11.57
CA ARG A 220 -3.45 -22.02 12.16
C ARG A 220 -4.40 -23.00 11.47
N ASP A 221 -5.65 -22.60 11.23
CA ASP A 221 -6.67 -23.45 10.61
C ASP A 221 -6.30 -23.81 9.16
N LEU A 222 -5.76 -22.87 8.37
CA LEU A 222 -5.29 -23.13 7.01
C LEU A 222 -4.13 -24.14 7.01
N LYS A 223 -3.12 -23.91 7.87
CA LYS A 223 -1.95 -24.80 8.00
C LYS A 223 -2.34 -26.19 8.47
N ALA A 224 -3.26 -26.30 9.43
CA ALA A 224 -3.75 -27.59 9.94
C ALA A 224 -4.46 -28.43 8.86
N LYS A 225 -5.00 -27.77 7.82
CA LYS A 225 -5.63 -28.42 6.65
C LYS A 225 -4.65 -28.65 5.50
N GLY A 226 -3.35 -28.37 5.70
CA GLY A 226 -2.31 -28.52 4.69
C GLY A 226 -2.32 -27.44 3.60
N LEU A 227 -2.99 -26.30 3.85
CA LEU A 227 -3.00 -25.19 2.90
C LEU A 227 -1.84 -24.24 3.16
N ARG A 228 -1.28 -23.73 2.06
CA ARG A 228 -0.21 -22.74 2.07
C ARG A 228 -0.77 -21.35 2.35
N ILE A 229 -0.12 -20.64 3.26
CA ILE A 229 -0.27 -19.20 3.50
C ILE A 229 1.12 -18.67 3.83
N ASP A 230 1.58 -17.68 3.07
CA ASP A 230 2.96 -17.21 3.14
C ASP A 230 3.09 -15.96 4.03
N ALA A 231 2.09 -15.08 4.00
CA ALA A 231 2.12 -13.84 4.75
C ALA A 231 0.73 -13.34 5.16
N VAL A 232 0.71 -12.51 6.21
CA VAL A 232 -0.43 -11.69 6.59
C VAL A 232 -0.11 -10.22 6.31
N GLY A 233 -0.97 -9.59 5.52
CA GLY A 233 -0.94 -8.18 5.21
C GLY A 233 -1.69 -7.35 6.26
N MET A 234 -0.98 -6.41 6.86
CA MET A 234 -1.53 -5.33 7.65
C MET A 234 -1.69 -4.13 6.71
N GLN A 235 -2.92 -3.79 6.31
CA GLN A 235 -3.17 -2.62 5.44
C GLN A 235 -2.48 -1.38 5.99
N SER A 236 -2.53 -1.18 7.32
CA SER A 236 -1.81 -0.10 7.97
C SER A 236 -2.29 1.29 7.55
N HIS A 237 -3.59 1.40 7.26
CA HIS A 237 -4.30 2.68 7.22
C HIS A 237 -4.32 3.29 8.62
N ASN A 238 -3.29 4.07 8.92
CA ASN A 238 -3.06 4.67 10.22
C ASN A 238 -3.55 6.12 10.22
N GLY A 239 -3.49 6.74 11.38
CA GLY A 239 -3.77 8.16 11.55
C GLY A 239 -2.87 8.82 12.57
N PHE A 240 -3.07 10.12 12.73
CA PHE A 240 -2.27 10.94 13.63
C PHE A 240 -2.34 10.48 15.10
N ASP A 241 -3.40 9.77 15.48
CA ASP A 241 -3.66 9.26 16.84
C ASP A 241 -4.06 7.76 16.90
N TYR A 242 -4.04 7.03 15.78
CA TYR A 242 -4.29 5.58 15.75
C TYR A 242 -3.40 4.86 14.73
N PRO A 243 -3.15 3.55 14.89
CA PRO A 243 -3.45 2.75 16.07
C PRO A 243 -2.48 3.08 17.22
N ASP A 244 -2.73 2.45 18.38
CA ASP A 244 -1.70 2.27 19.39
C ASP A 244 -0.58 1.40 18.80
N TYR A 245 0.64 1.94 18.80
CA TYR A 245 1.79 1.26 18.22
C TYR A 245 2.32 0.11 19.07
N ALA A 246 2.04 0.06 20.37
CA ALA A 246 2.33 -1.11 21.18
C ALA A 246 1.45 -2.30 20.76
N GLU A 247 0.16 -2.06 20.48
CA GLU A 247 -0.72 -3.10 19.96
C GLU A 247 -0.41 -3.46 18.50
N TYR A 248 0.04 -2.49 17.71
CA TYR A 248 0.51 -2.73 16.34
C TYR A 248 1.73 -3.67 16.31
N GLU A 249 2.73 -3.41 17.17
CA GLU A 249 3.93 -4.25 17.27
C GLU A 249 3.59 -5.68 17.74
N LYS A 250 2.68 -5.83 18.72
CA LYS A 250 2.16 -7.16 19.11
C LYS A 250 1.50 -7.92 17.97
N SER A 251 0.89 -7.24 16.99
CA SER A 251 0.34 -7.90 15.80
C SER A 251 1.41 -8.42 14.86
N ILE A 252 2.49 -7.66 14.66
CA ILE A 252 3.65 -8.14 13.90
C ILE A 252 4.21 -9.40 14.56
N GLU A 253 4.44 -9.35 15.88
CA GLU A 253 4.97 -10.49 16.65
C GLU A 253 4.05 -11.71 16.61
N ALA A 254 2.73 -11.51 16.75
CA ALA A 254 1.77 -12.60 16.73
C ALA A 254 1.71 -13.28 15.35
N PHE A 255 1.59 -12.51 14.26
CA PHE A 255 1.55 -13.08 12.92
C PHE A 255 2.86 -13.77 12.56
N ALA A 256 4.01 -13.19 12.91
CA ALA A 256 5.30 -13.84 12.75
C ALA A 256 5.40 -15.13 13.57
N GLY A 257 4.87 -15.14 14.80
CA GLY A 257 4.78 -16.30 15.69
C GLY A 257 3.95 -17.46 15.13
N GLU A 258 2.98 -17.18 14.25
CA GLU A 258 2.25 -18.20 13.49
C GLU A 258 3.08 -18.79 12.33
N GLY A 259 4.32 -18.35 12.13
CA GLY A 259 5.25 -18.84 11.12
C GLY A 259 4.90 -18.37 9.70
N VAL A 260 4.37 -17.16 9.56
CA VAL A 260 4.16 -16.48 8.27
C VAL A 260 4.93 -15.16 8.26
N LYS A 261 5.22 -14.61 7.08
CA LYS A 261 5.78 -13.26 6.99
C LYS A 261 4.71 -12.21 7.29
N VAL A 262 5.15 -11.00 7.65
CA VAL A 262 4.28 -9.85 7.86
C VAL A 262 4.53 -8.83 6.77
N MET A 263 3.47 -8.12 6.35
CA MET A 263 3.58 -7.05 5.37
C MET A 263 2.81 -5.83 5.85
N LEU A 264 3.35 -4.64 5.56
CA LEU A 264 2.59 -3.40 5.56
C LEU A 264 2.15 -3.17 4.11
N THR A 265 0.86 -3.29 3.82
CA THR A 265 0.39 -3.47 2.45
C THR A 265 -0.21 -2.22 1.82
N GLU A 266 -0.74 -1.30 2.64
CA GLU A 266 -1.50 -0.11 2.21
C GLU A 266 -1.19 1.09 3.13
N LEU A 267 0.09 1.24 3.51
CA LEU A 267 0.51 2.20 4.52
C LEU A 267 0.20 3.64 4.10
N ASP A 268 -0.58 4.31 4.95
CA ASP A 268 -0.79 5.74 4.91
C ASP A 268 -1.06 6.29 6.33
N MET A 269 -1.01 7.62 6.49
CA MET A 269 -1.15 8.29 7.78
C MET A 269 -2.18 9.42 7.69
N ASN A 270 -3.45 9.12 7.96
CA ASN A 270 -4.49 10.14 7.98
C ASN A 270 -4.21 11.23 9.01
N MET A 271 -3.91 12.44 8.54
CA MET A 271 -3.65 13.60 9.40
C MET A 271 -4.91 14.39 9.72
N LEU A 272 -6.07 14.03 9.17
CA LEU A 272 -7.31 14.79 9.32
C LEU A 272 -8.14 14.31 10.51
N PRO A 273 -8.85 15.22 11.22
CA PRO A 273 -9.80 14.83 12.24
C PRO A 273 -10.89 13.93 11.66
N ASN A 274 -11.20 12.86 12.39
CA ASN A 274 -12.23 11.92 11.99
C ASN A 274 -13.61 12.31 12.56
N PRO A 275 -14.69 12.11 11.79
CA PRO A 275 -16.05 12.21 12.32
C PRO A 275 -16.33 11.18 13.42
N GLU A 276 -17.32 11.49 14.26
CA GLU A 276 -17.90 10.48 15.15
C GLU A 276 -18.43 9.28 14.34
N GLY A 277 -18.13 8.07 14.81
CA GLY A 277 -18.48 6.83 14.11
C GLY A 277 -17.49 6.38 13.03
N PHE A 278 -16.41 7.14 12.77
CA PHE A 278 -15.33 6.69 11.91
C PHE A 278 -14.60 5.47 12.48
N GLY A 279 -14.31 4.46 11.65
CA GLY A 279 -13.47 3.34 12.03
C GLY A 279 -12.78 2.67 10.85
N GLY A 280 -11.48 2.38 11.00
CA GLY A 280 -10.70 1.59 10.04
C GLY A 280 -10.72 2.14 8.61
N ALA A 281 -10.80 1.23 7.65
CA ALA A 281 -10.87 1.52 6.21
C ALA A 281 -12.16 0.98 5.57
N GLU A 282 -13.25 0.87 6.36
CA GLU A 282 -14.55 0.39 5.87
C GLU A 282 -15.11 1.33 4.79
N ILE A 283 -14.98 0.95 3.53
CA ILE A 283 -15.22 1.81 2.38
C ILE A 283 -16.66 2.33 2.29
N SER A 284 -17.64 1.64 2.89
CA SER A 284 -19.04 2.09 2.89
C SER A 284 -19.29 3.37 3.71
N GLN A 285 -18.33 3.80 4.54
CA GLN A 285 -18.48 5.01 5.35
C GLN A 285 -18.53 6.26 4.49
N LYS A 286 -19.46 7.18 4.82
CA LYS A 286 -19.61 8.47 4.15
C LYS A 286 -20.08 9.54 5.12
N PHE A 287 -19.41 10.68 5.11
CA PHE A 287 -19.76 11.82 5.94
C PHE A 287 -19.76 13.14 5.14
N GLU A 288 -20.43 14.15 5.69
CA GLU A 288 -20.49 15.47 5.06
C GLU A 288 -19.25 16.32 5.35
N LEU A 289 -18.85 17.12 4.36
CA LEU A 289 -17.74 18.03 4.49
C LEU A 289 -18.07 19.15 5.47
N GLN A 290 -17.27 19.25 6.52
CA GLN A 290 -17.30 20.36 7.47
C GLN A 290 -15.89 20.91 7.65
N LYS A 291 -15.78 22.22 7.89
CA LYS A 291 -14.48 22.91 8.05
C LYS A 291 -13.59 22.25 9.11
N LYS A 292 -14.18 21.74 10.20
CA LYS A 292 -13.44 21.06 11.28
C LYS A 292 -12.77 19.75 10.83
N TYR A 293 -13.26 19.09 9.77
CA TYR A 293 -12.69 17.87 9.22
C TYR A 293 -11.69 18.13 8.08
N ASN A 294 -11.49 19.40 7.69
CA ASN A 294 -10.52 19.80 6.66
C ASN A 294 -9.66 21.01 7.10
N PRO A 295 -8.93 20.92 8.23
CA PRO A 295 -8.19 22.07 8.77
C PRO A 295 -6.94 22.46 7.97
N TYR A 296 -6.40 21.56 7.14
CA TYR A 296 -5.07 21.71 6.52
C TYR A 296 -5.10 22.03 5.02
N VAL A 297 -6.13 22.71 4.52
CA VAL A 297 -6.28 23.08 3.09
C VAL A 297 -5.02 23.74 2.50
N LYS A 298 -4.26 24.49 3.30
CA LYS A 298 -3.06 25.23 2.88
C LYS A 298 -1.73 24.55 3.27
N GLY A 299 -1.76 23.34 3.82
CA GLY A 299 -0.60 22.68 4.41
C GLY A 299 -0.83 22.31 5.88
N LEU A 300 -0.08 21.31 6.35
CA LEU A 300 0.03 21.01 7.78
C LEU A 300 0.66 22.21 8.51
N ASP A 301 0.07 22.60 9.64
CA ASP A 301 0.73 23.55 10.53
C ASP A 301 1.96 22.93 11.24
N LYS A 302 2.73 23.74 11.96
CA LYS A 302 3.95 23.28 12.65
C LYS A 302 3.69 22.12 13.64
N LYS A 303 2.54 22.13 14.33
CA LYS A 303 2.20 21.09 15.31
C LYS A 303 1.84 19.79 14.60
N ALA A 304 1.01 19.87 13.58
CA ALA A 304 0.62 18.74 12.75
C ALA A 304 1.81 18.13 12.01
N GLN A 305 2.72 18.97 11.49
CA GLN A 305 3.96 18.49 10.84
C GLN A 305 4.87 17.75 11.82
N LYS A 306 5.03 18.26 13.06
CA LYS A 306 5.81 17.57 14.10
C LYS A 306 5.18 16.22 14.43
N LEU A 307 3.86 16.16 14.55
CA LEU A 307 3.14 14.92 14.84
C LEU A 307 3.26 13.91 13.68
N PHE A 308 3.09 14.36 12.43
CA PHE A 308 3.30 13.55 11.24
C PHE A 308 4.70 12.92 11.24
N ASN A 309 5.74 13.74 11.47
CA ASN A 309 7.11 13.26 11.51
C ASN A 309 7.31 12.21 12.62
N GLN A 310 6.80 12.49 13.81
CA GLN A 310 6.91 11.60 14.96
C GLN A 310 6.20 10.26 14.71
N ARG A 311 4.95 10.27 14.20
CA ARG A 311 4.16 9.06 13.95
C ARG A 311 4.81 8.17 12.91
N TYR A 312 5.36 8.73 11.83
CA TYR A 312 6.09 7.94 10.85
C TYR A 312 7.41 7.40 11.41
N LEU A 313 8.19 8.20 12.15
CA LEU A 313 9.44 7.73 12.73
C LEU A 313 9.24 6.61 13.74
N ASP A 314 8.22 6.71 14.59
CA ASP A 314 7.94 5.66 15.58
C ASP A 314 7.49 4.37 14.92
N LEU A 315 6.68 4.45 13.86
CA LEU A 315 6.35 3.28 13.04
C LEU A 315 7.59 2.67 12.39
N PHE A 316 8.43 3.48 11.74
CA PHE A 316 9.60 2.95 11.03
C PHE A 316 10.70 2.42 11.97
N LYS A 317 10.75 2.85 13.24
CA LYS A 317 11.55 2.17 14.27
C LYS A 317 11.02 0.78 14.61
N ILE A 318 9.71 0.57 14.59
CA ILE A 318 9.12 -0.78 14.74
C ILE A 318 9.47 -1.61 13.52
N VAL A 319 9.27 -1.07 12.30
CA VAL A 319 9.63 -1.75 11.06
C VAL A 319 11.10 -2.15 11.02
N GLU A 320 12.00 -1.26 11.49
CA GLU A 320 13.44 -1.56 11.55
C GLU A 320 13.75 -2.70 12.53
N ARG A 321 13.13 -2.72 13.72
CA ARG A 321 13.31 -3.81 14.69
C ARG A 321 12.83 -5.18 14.18
N HIS A 322 11.79 -5.19 13.36
CA HIS A 322 11.13 -6.40 12.85
C HIS A 322 11.41 -6.66 11.35
N LYS A 323 12.47 -6.06 10.80
CA LYS A 323 12.81 -6.15 9.36
C LYS A 323 13.16 -7.55 8.87
N ASP A 324 13.39 -8.51 9.77
CA ASP A 324 13.65 -9.92 9.49
C ASP A 324 12.36 -10.73 9.23
N VAL A 325 11.24 -10.32 9.85
CA VAL A 325 9.92 -10.95 9.66
C VAL A 325 9.03 -10.17 8.69
N ILE A 326 9.29 -8.88 8.49
CA ILE A 326 8.59 -8.05 7.50
C ILE A 326 9.17 -8.32 6.11
N SER A 327 8.32 -8.73 5.15
CA SER A 327 8.74 -9.01 3.76
C SER A 327 8.40 -7.88 2.79
N ARG A 328 7.48 -6.97 3.15
CA ARG A 328 7.03 -5.87 2.30
C ARG A 328 6.50 -4.68 3.09
N VAL A 329 6.83 -3.46 2.65
CA VAL A 329 6.21 -2.19 3.06
C VAL A 329 5.76 -1.41 1.83
N THR A 330 4.46 -1.28 1.64
CA THR A 330 3.84 -0.63 0.48
C THR A 330 3.00 0.54 0.95
N PHE A 331 3.19 1.70 0.35
CA PHE A 331 2.40 2.89 0.60
C PHE A 331 1.14 2.89 -0.27
N TRP A 332 -0.01 3.30 0.27
CA TRP A 332 -1.26 3.36 -0.51
C TRP A 332 -1.38 4.66 -1.33
N GLY A 333 -0.48 4.78 -2.29
CA GLY A 333 -0.35 5.89 -3.23
C GLY A 333 1.10 6.34 -3.37
N VAL A 334 1.35 7.12 -4.43
CA VAL A 334 2.69 7.64 -4.74
C VAL A 334 3.00 8.91 -3.96
N ASN A 335 2.06 9.86 -3.96
CA ASN A 335 2.22 11.17 -3.34
C ASN A 335 0.90 11.64 -2.70
N ASP A 336 0.97 12.62 -1.80
CA ASP A 336 -0.22 13.06 -1.05
C ASP A 336 -1.39 13.55 -1.94
N GLY A 337 -1.11 14.01 -3.16
CA GLY A 337 -2.11 14.52 -4.09
C GLY A 337 -3.04 13.45 -4.62
N HIS A 338 -2.56 12.22 -4.76
CA HIS A 338 -3.32 11.09 -5.30
C HIS A 338 -3.88 10.16 -4.22
N SER A 339 -3.71 10.48 -2.93
CA SER A 339 -4.26 9.65 -1.87
C SER A 339 -5.79 9.65 -1.86
N TRP A 340 -6.37 8.44 -1.78
CA TRP A 340 -7.80 8.20 -1.59
C TRP A 340 -8.40 8.94 -0.37
N LEU A 341 -7.60 9.20 0.67
CA LEU A 341 -8.03 9.93 1.88
C LEU A 341 -8.36 11.41 1.63
N ASN A 342 -8.05 11.95 0.45
CA ASN A 342 -8.53 13.27 0.02
C ASN A 342 -10.03 13.22 -0.36
N GLY A 343 -10.52 12.07 -0.83
CA GLY A 343 -11.90 11.85 -1.29
C GLY A 343 -12.76 11.02 -0.33
N TRP A 344 -12.15 10.25 0.57
CA TRP A 344 -12.82 9.33 1.48
C TRP A 344 -12.47 9.61 2.96
N PRO A 345 -13.38 9.40 3.93
CA PRO A 345 -14.82 9.15 3.75
C PRO A 345 -15.63 10.45 3.54
N ILE A 346 -14.92 11.59 3.47
CA ILE A 346 -15.48 12.91 3.19
C ILE A 346 -14.86 13.41 1.89
N PRO A 347 -15.65 13.58 0.81
CA PRO A 347 -15.17 14.16 -0.43
C PRO A 347 -14.69 15.61 -0.28
N GLY A 348 -13.61 15.96 -0.97
CA GLY A 348 -13.12 17.35 -1.07
C GLY A 348 -12.20 17.80 0.07
N ARG A 349 -11.57 16.86 0.79
CA ARG A 349 -10.58 17.18 1.83
C ARG A 349 -9.16 17.30 1.26
N THR A 350 -8.28 17.90 2.05
CA THR A 350 -6.85 18.01 1.73
C THR A 350 -6.04 17.33 2.83
N ASN A 351 -5.62 16.08 2.56
CA ASN A 351 -4.83 15.27 3.48
C ASN A 351 -3.35 15.24 3.08
N TYR A 352 -2.47 14.82 4.00
CA TYR A 352 -1.02 14.72 3.79
C TYR A 352 -0.48 13.37 4.27
N PRO A 353 -0.99 12.23 3.76
CA PRO A 353 -0.80 10.97 4.44
C PRO A 353 0.45 10.18 4.04
N LEU A 354 1.16 10.57 2.98
CA LEU A 354 2.27 9.81 2.40
C LEU A 354 3.62 10.47 2.65
N LEU A 355 4.73 9.80 2.33
CA LEU A 355 6.09 10.33 2.53
C LEU A 355 6.58 11.24 1.39
N ILE A 356 5.78 11.38 0.34
CA ILE A 356 6.06 12.20 -0.84
C ILE A 356 4.94 13.23 -0.96
N ASP A 357 5.30 14.50 -1.10
CA ASP A 357 4.35 15.60 -1.12
C ASP A 357 3.68 15.78 -2.50
N ARG A 358 2.70 16.70 -2.57
CA ARG A 358 1.96 17.00 -3.82
C ARG A 358 2.81 17.49 -4.98
N ASN A 359 4.04 17.93 -4.71
CA ASN A 359 4.98 18.39 -5.72
C ASN A 359 5.97 17.28 -6.12
N ASN A 360 5.72 16.04 -5.71
CA ASN A 360 6.58 14.88 -5.96
C ASN A 360 7.95 14.94 -5.25
N GLU A 361 8.05 15.73 -4.18
CA GLU A 361 9.26 15.83 -3.37
C GLU A 361 9.17 14.96 -2.11
N VAL A 362 10.28 14.32 -1.74
CA VAL A 362 10.34 13.55 -0.49
C VAL A 362 10.21 14.49 0.71
N LYS A 363 9.32 14.15 1.64
CA LYS A 363 9.11 14.97 2.85
C LYS A 363 10.36 14.93 3.75
N PRO A 364 10.61 15.99 4.55
CA PRO A 364 11.83 16.08 5.36
C PRO A 364 12.11 14.88 6.29
N VAL A 365 11.06 14.28 6.86
CA VAL A 365 11.17 13.10 7.75
C VAL A 365 11.81 11.89 7.07
N VAL A 366 11.73 11.79 5.74
CA VAL A 366 12.32 10.68 4.98
C VAL A 366 13.81 10.53 5.26
N LYS A 367 14.54 11.63 5.43
CA LYS A 367 15.97 11.59 5.76
C LYS A 367 16.24 10.82 7.05
N GLU A 368 15.41 11.01 8.06
CA GLU A 368 15.53 10.32 9.35
C GLU A 368 15.10 8.85 9.22
N ILE A 369 14.03 8.57 8.48
CA ILE A 369 13.54 7.19 8.23
C ILE A 369 14.61 6.37 7.53
N VAL A 370 15.16 6.84 6.41
CA VAL A 370 16.14 6.05 5.64
C VAL A 370 17.44 5.84 6.41
N ASN A 371 17.79 6.72 7.35
CA ASN A 371 18.95 6.54 8.22
C ASN A 371 18.79 5.38 9.21
N LEU A 372 17.56 4.94 9.52
CA LEU A 372 17.33 3.75 10.34
C LEU A 372 17.79 2.46 9.64
N PHE A 373 17.86 2.46 8.30
CA PHE A 373 18.14 1.29 7.47
C PHE A 373 19.51 1.35 6.76
N LYS A 374 20.41 2.24 7.19
CA LYS A 374 21.73 2.43 6.57
C LYS A 374 22.74 1.37 6.93
#